data_AF-A0A133S103-F1
#
_entry.id   AF-A0A133S103-F1
#
_cell.length_a   1.000
_cell.length_b   1.000
_cell.length_c   1.000
_cell.angle_alpha   90.00
_cell.angle_beta   90.00
_cell.angle_gamma   90.00
#
_symmetry.space_group_name_H-M   'P 1'
#
loop_
_entity.id
_entity.type
_entity.pdbx_description
1 polymer ?
#
loop_
_entity_poly.entity_id
_entity_poly.type
_entity_poly.pdbx_seq_one_letter_code
_entity_poly.pdbx_strand_id
1 'polypeptide(L)'
;LYPHHNPYQNQEIMSKLDFYLDINHEGEIANIIQTVHSIDIPIYSFDNTCHNREKVSFICDHSHPEDMVSKIGDLIDNKELD
;
A
#
# COMPACT_ATOMS: atom_id res chain seq x y z
N LEU A 1 -13.65 4.56 -6.22
CA LEU A 1 -12.78 4.35 -7.41
C LEU A 1 -12.60 5.70 -8.10
N TYR A 2 -11.37 6.02 -8.53
CA TYR A 2 -11.03 7.27 -9.23
C TYR A 2 -10.66 6.98 -10.70
N PRO A 3 -11.63 6.74 -11.60
CA PRO A 3 -11.34 6.56 -13.02
C PRO A 3 -10.82 7.88 -13.64
N HIS A 4 -9.89 7.80 -14.60
CA HIS A 4 -9.22 8.95 -15.22
C HIS A 4 -8.45 9.86 -14.26
N HIS A 5 -7.90 9.28 -13.20
CA HIS A 5 -7.08 9.96 -12.22
C HIS A 5 -5.93 10.76 -12.87
N ASN A 6 -5.80 12.04 -12.52
CA ASN A 6 -4.74 12.93 -13.02
C ASN A 6 -3.65 13.12 -11.93
N PRO A 7 -2.34 13.16 -12.28
CA PRO A 7 -1.25 13.46 -11.36
C PRO A 7 -1.50 14.55 -10.28
N TYR A 8 -2.25 15.62 -10.57
CA TYR A 8 -2.55 16.67 -9.58
C TYR A 8 -3.40 16.17 -8.39
N GLN A 9 -4.20 15.13 -8.57
CA GLN A 9 -4.98 14.49 -7.51
C GLN A 9 -4.10 13.56 -6.63
N ASN A 10 -2.88 13.20 -7.08
CA ASN A 10 -1.99 12.32 -6.32
C ASN A 10 -1.58 12.97 -5.00
N GLN A 11 -1.23 14.26 -4.97
CA GLN A 11 -0.66 14.88 -3.78
C GLN A 11 -1.68 14.95 -2.63
N GLU A 12 -2.94 15.28 -2.95
CA GLU A 12 -4.02 15.28 -1.96
C GLU A 12 -4.30 13.87 -1.43
N ILE A 13 -4.38 12.88 -2.34
CA ILE A 13 -4.62 11.49 -1.94
C ILE A 13 -3.47 10.98 -1.07
N MET A 14 -2.21 11.19 -1.48
CA MET A 14 -1.02 10.77 -0.76
C MET A 14 -0.96 11.35 0.66
N SER A 15 -1.37 12.62 0.83
CA SER A 15 -1.40 13.26 2.15
C SER A 15 -2.39 12.65 3.14
N LYS A 16 -3.35 11.86 2.65
CA LYS A 16 -4.41 11.21 3.45
C LYS A 16 -4.17 9.71 3.63
N LEU A 17 -3.10 9.16 3.08
CA LEU A 17 -2.83 7.73 3.17
C LEU A 17 -2.24 7.38 4.52
N ASP A 18 -2.83 6.36 5.16
CA ASP A 18 -2.28 5.72 6.35
C ASP A 18 -1.38 4.53 6.00
N PHE A 19 -1.59 3.95 4.81
CA PHE A 19 -0.86 2.81 4.25
C PHE A 19 -1.17 2.72 2.74
N TYR A 20 -0.41 1.89 2.01
CA TYR A 20 -0.65 1.57 0.61
C TYR A 20 -0.74 0.07 0.37
N LEU A 21 -1.61 -0.34 -0.57
CA LEU A 21 -1.80 -1.73 -0.97
C LEU A 21 -1.28 -1.94 -2.40
N ASP A 22 -0.19 -2.70 -2.53
CA ASP A 22 0.37 -3.14 -3.80
C ASP A 22 -0.29 -4.47 -4.22
N ILE A 23 -1.54 -4.36 -4.69
CA ILE A 23 -2.43 -5.49 -5.01
C ILE A 23 -2.83 -5.56 -6.48
N ASN A 24 -2.33 -4.64 -7.31
CA ASN A 24 -2.58 -4.68 -8.74
C ASN A 24 -1.72 -5.80 -9.36
N HIS A 25 -2.29 -6.58 -10.29
CA HIS A 25 -1.53 -7.61 -11.01
C HIS A 25 -0.73 -7.05 -12.19
N GLU A 26 -1.18 -5.93 -12.75
CA GLU A 26 -0.48 -5.24 -13.82
C GLU A 26 0.72 -4.48 -13.26
N GLY A 27 1.69 -4.21 -14.13
CA GLY A 27 2.95 -3.60 -13.72
C GLY A 27 2.80 -2.26 -13.00
N GLU A 28 3.80 -1.94 -12.19
CA GLU A 28 3.88 -0.70 -11.43
C GLU A 28 3.67 0.54 -12.33
N ILE A 29 2.80 1.44 -11.89
CA ILE A 29 2.50 2.68 -12.60
C ILE A 29 3.21 3.85 -11.91
N ALA A 30 3.86 4.70 -12.71
CA ALA A 30 4.37 6.00 -12.28
C ALA A 30 5.31 5.99 -11.05
N ASN A 31 6.07 4.91 -10.85
CA ASN A 31 7.01 4.76 -9.74
C ASN A 31 6.33 4.95 -8.36
N ILE A 32 5.08 4.48 -8.27
CA ILE A 32 4.22 4.67 -7.09
C ILE A 32 4.83 4.04 -5.84
N ILE A 33 5.52 2.91 -5.97
CA ILE A 33 6.10 2.21 -4.82
C ILE A 33 7.23 3.04 -4.21
N GLN A 34 8.09 3.63 -5.04
CA GLN A 34 9.12 4.55 -4.56
C GLN A 34 8.51 5.82 -3.97
N THR A 35 7.44 6.34 -4.57
CA THR A 35 6.76 7.56 -4.11
C THR A 35 6.18 7.35 -2.72
N VAL A 36 5.46 6.25 -2.53
CA VAL A 36 4.88 5.87 -1.23
C VAL A 36 5.96 5.60 -0.19
N HIS A 37 7.01 4.84 -0.55
CA HIS A 37 8.13 4.59 0.36
C HIS A 37 8.82 5.89 0.81
N SER A 38 8.81 6.95 -0.01
CA SER A 38 9.43 8.23 0.35
C SER A 38 8.64 9.06 1.36
N ILE A 39 7.36 8.76 1.58
CA ILE A 39 6.50 9.43 2.56
C ILE A 39 6.32 8.61 3.85
N ASP A 40 7.12 7.54 4.01
CA ASP A 40 7.24 6.73 5.24
C ASP A 40 5.91 6.14 5.76
N ILE A 41 5.03 5.75 4.84
CA ILE A 41 3.83 4.97 5.18
C ILE A 41 4.03 3.49 4.80
N PRO A 42 3.44 2.54 5.55
CA PRO A 42 3.63 1.12 5.28
C PRO A 42 3.01 0.71 3.94
N ILE A 43 3.71 -0.20 3.26
CA ILE A 43 3.30 -0.81 2.00
C ILE A 43 3.02 -2.30 2.26
N TYR A 44 1.80 -2.74 1.98
CA TYR A 44 1.42 -4.15 2.07
C TYR A 44 1.16 -4.73 0.69
N SER A 45 1.56 -5.97 0.48
CA SER A 45 1.39 -6.65 -0.81
C SER A 45 1.12 -8.14 -0.61
N PHE A 46 0.65 -8.80 -1.66
CA PHE A 46 0.66 -10.25 -1.74
C PHE A 46 1.91 -10.76 -2.47
N ASP A 47 2.29 -12.00 -2.21
CA ASP A 47 3.42 -12.67 -2.86
C ASP A 47 3.30 -12.73 -4.39
N ASN A 48 2.07 -12.70 -4.92
CA ASN A 48 1.76 -12.71 -6.36
C ASN A 48 1.52 -11.32 -6.99
N THR A 49 1.55 -10.24 -6.21
CA THR A 49 1.39 -8.85 -6.69
C THR A 49 2.53 -7.92 -6.28
N CYS A 50 3.50 -8.40 -5.49
CA CYS A 50 4.59 -7.58 -4.99
C CYS A 50 5.56 -7.15 -6.10
N HIS A 51 5.52 -5.86 -6.44
CA HIS A 51 6.37 -5.26 -7.46
C HIS A 51 7.78 -4.94 -6.97
N ASN A 52 7.95 -4.68 -5.66
CA ASN A 52 9.25 -4.36 -5.07
C ASN A 52 9.41 -4.91 -3.65
N ARG A 53 10.10 -6.04 -3.53
CA ARG A 53 10.31 -6.73 -2.24
C ARG A 53 11.24 -5.99 -1.27
N GLU A 54 12.04 -5.04 -1.77
CA GLU A 54 12.98 -4.28 -0.92
C GLU A 54 12.29 -3.11 -0.20
N LYS A 55 11.16 -2.63 -0.74
CA LYS A 55 10.43 -1.45 -0.24
C LYS A 55 9.11 -1.78 0.44
N VAL A 56 8.62 -3.01 0.27
CA VAL A 56 7.38 -3.47 0.90
C VAL A 56 7.62 -3.69 2.39
N SER A 57 6.68 -3.27 3.23
CA SER A 57 6.75 -3.46 4.67
C SER A 57 6.39 -4.89 5.06
N PHE A 58 5.43 -5.49 4.38
CA PHE A 58 5.01 -6.87 4.61
C PHE A 58 4.43 -7.51 3.34
N ILE A 59 4.78 -8.78 3.10
CA ILE A 59 4.24 -9.59 2.01
C ILE A 59 3.37 -10.70 2.62
N CYS A 60 2.07 -10.68 2.31
CA CYS A 60 1.13 -11.72 2.69
C CYS A 60 1.09 -12.84 1.63
N ASP A 61 0.70 -14.04 2.05
CA ASP A 61 0.36 -15.12 1.13
C ASP A 61 -1.00 -14.80 0.47
N HIS A 62 -1.06 -14.77 -0.86
CA HIS A 62 -2.30 -14.49 -1.59
C HIS A 62 -3.42 -15.51 -1.33
N SER A 63 -3.08 -16.73 -0.87
CA SER A 63 -4.06 -17.74 -0.49
C SER A 63 -4.64 -17.54 0.91
N HIS A 64 -4.07 -16.63 1.70
CA HIS A 64 -4.48 -16.29 3.07
C HIS A 64 -4.68 -14.77 3.23
N PRO A 65 -5.67 -14.15 2.55
CA PRO A 65 -5.90 -12.71 2.60
C PRO A 65 -6.24 -12.17 4.01
N GLU A 66 -6.71 -13.02 4.91
CA GLU A 66 -6.93 -12.71 6.32
C GLU A 66 -5.67 -12.20 7.04
N ASP A 67 -4.48 -12.61 6.60
CA ASP A 67 -3.22 -12.10 7.16
C ASP A 67 -3.05 -10.61 6.87
N MET A 68 -3.45 -10.16 5.68
CA MET A 68 -3.44 -8.73 5.34
C MET A 68 -4.47 -7.96 6.16
N VAL A 69 -5.66 -8.55 6.36
CA VAL A 69 -6.70 -7.95 7.21
C VAL A 69 -6.18 -7.79 8.65
N SER A 70 -5.53 -8.80 9.21
CA SER A 70 -4.93 -8.73 10.54
C SER A 70 -3.88 -7.62 10.62
N LYS A 71 -3.01 -7.49 9.62
CA LYS A 71 -1.97 -6.44 9.58
C LYS A 71 -2.55 -5.03 9.50
N ILE A 72 -3.62 -4.84 8.74
CA ILE A 72 -4.33 -3.56 8.70
C ILE A 72 -5.00 -3.27 10.05
N GLY A 73 -5.61 -4.29 10.67
CA GLY A 73 -6.18 -4.17 12.02
C GLY A 73 -5.16 -3.73 13.05
N ASP A 74 -4.02 -4.42 13.11
CA ASP A 74 -2.91 -4.07 14.01
C ASP A 74 -2.44 -2.62 13.80
N LEU A 75 -2.36 -2.15 12.55
CA LEU A 75 -1.97 -0.77 12.24
C LEU A 75 -2.98 0.25 12.78
N ILE A 76 -4.27 -0.01 12.60
CA ILE A 76 -5.34 0.87 13.06
C ILE A 76 -5.37 0.92 14.59
N ASP A 77 -5.31 -0.24 15.25
CA ASP A 77 -5.33 -0.32 16.71
C ASP A 77 -4.13 0.40 17.34
N ASN A 78 -2.95 0.32 16.71
CA ASN A 78 -1.76 1.06 17.17
C ASN A 78 -1.91 2.58 17.00
N LYS A 79 -2.61 3.06 15.97
CA LYS A 79 -2.84 4.50 15.75
C LYS A 79 -3.81 5.12 16.75
N GLU A 80 -4.78 4.36 17.26
CA GLU A 80 -5.73 4.85 18.27
C GLU A 80 -5.09 5.03 19.67
N LEU A 81 -3.83 4.62 19.83
CA LEU A 81 -3.07 4.74 21.08
C LEU A 81 -2.13 5.98 21.12
N ASP A 82 -1.94 6.67 19.98
CA ASP A 82 -1.11 7.88 19.82
C ASP A 82 -1.91 9.19 19.95
#